data_AF-A0A850QVE4-F1
#
_entry.id   AF-A0A850QVE4-F1
#
_cell.length_a   1.000
_cell.length_b   1.000
_cell.length_c   1.000
_cell.angle_alpha   90.00
_cell.angle_beta   90.00
_cell.angle_gamma   90.00
#
_symmetry.space_group_name_H-M   'P 1'
#
loop_
_entity.id
_entity.type
_entity.pdbx_description
1 polymer ?
#
loop_
_entity_poly.entity_id
_entity_poly.type
_entity_poly.pdbx_seq_one_letter_code
_entity_poly.pdbx_strand_id
1 'polypeptide(L)' 'MSKKPLDGMDIPSMSALLDDEYRNLIDGDLVFVDHHEILRIGASGQPLATSIEQLNILIEELNKMKVRMLSRDH' A
#
# COMPACT_ATOMS: atom_id res chain seq x y z
N MET A 1 -19.07 9.14 11.91
CA MET A 1 -18.80 8.05 10.96
C MET A 1 -17.73 7.16 11.57
N SER A 2 -18.01 5.87 11.73
CA SER A 2 -17.04 4.93 12.30
C SER A 2 -15.97 4.65 11.24
N LYS A 3 -14.71 5.05 11.49
CA LYS A 3 -13.58 4.62 10.66
C LYS A 3 -13.51 3.10 10.77
N LYS A 4 -13.84 2.38 9.71
CA LYS A 4 -13.55 0.94 9.66
C LYS A 4 -12.02 0.80 9.73
N PRO A 5 -11.48 -0.04 10.61
CA PRO A 5 -10.06 -0.37 10.53
C PRO A 5 -9.80 -0.96 9.15
N LEU A 6 -8.62 -0.66 8.58
CA LEU A 6 -8.11 -1.28 7.34
C LEU A 6 -7.89 -2.81 7.46
N ASP A 7 -8.41 -3.44 8.51
CA ASP A 7 -8.57 -4.88 8.60
C ASP A 7 -9.53 -5.35 7.50
N GLY A 8 -8.95 -5.68 6.35
CA GLY A 8 -9.58 -6.47 5.30
C GLY A 8 -10.63 -5.72 4.48
N MET A 9 -10.19 -4.76 3.66
CA MET A 9 -10.99 -4.38 2.49
C MET A 9 -11.11 -5.61 1.57
N ASP A 10 -12.33 -6.03 1.27
CA ASP A 10 -12.57 -7.16 0.39
C ASP A 10 -12.27 -6.82 -1.09
N ILE A 11 -12.12 -7.87 -1.91
CA ILE A 11 -11.79 -7.72 -3.33
C ILE A 11 -12.83 -6.86 -4.07
N PRO A 12 -14.16 -7.08 -3.91
CA PRO A 12 -15.14 -6.25 -4.60
C PRO A 12 -15.07 -4.77 -4.23
N SER A 13 -14.89 -4.45 -2.94
CA SER A 13 -14.79 -3.06 -2.48
C SER A 13 -13.54 -2.39 -3.02
N MET A 14 -12.40 -3.08 -3.02
CA MET A 14 -11.14 -2.56 -3.56
C MET A 14 -11.22 -2.34 -5.08
N SER A 15 -11.83 -3.26 -5.80
CA SER A 15 -11.99 -3.20 -7.26
C SER A 15 -12.93 -2.06 -7.70
N ALA A 16 -13.83 -1.63 -6.82
CA ALA A 16 -14.79 -0.56 -7.10
C ALA A 16 -14.23 0.86 -6.88
N LEU A 17 -13.03 1.00 -6.30
CA LEU A 17 -12.43 2.30 -6.05
C LEU A 17 -12.05 2.99 -7.35
N LEU A 18 -12.32 4.29 -7.43
CA LEU A 18 -11.73 5.15 -8.46
C LEU A 18 -10.24 5.35 -8.20
N ASP A 19 -9.47 5.66 -9.25
CA ASP A 19 -8.03 5.90 -9.15
C ASP A 19 -7.64 6.88 -8.03
N ASP A 20 -8.36 7.98 -7.89
CA ASP A 20 -8.09 8.99 -6.86
C ASP A 20 -8.46 8.51 -5.45
N GLU A 21 -9.50 7.70 -5.33
CA GLU A 21 -9.86 7.07 -4.05
C GLU A 21 -8.80 6.04 -3.64
N TYR A 22 -8.29 5.26 -4.59
CA TYR A 22 -7.20 4.31 -4.34
C TYR A 22 -5.88 5.04 -4.01
N ARG A 23 -5.58 6.17 -4.65
CA ARG A 23 -4.43 7.01 -4.28
C ARG A 23 -4.54 7.51 -2.85
N ASN A 24 -5.70 8.03 -2.45
CA ASN A 24 -5.95 8.49 -1.09
C ASN A 24 -5.91 7.33 -0.06
N LEU A 25 -6.36 6.13 -0.45
CA LEU A 25 -6.24 4.94 0.36
C LEU A 25 -4.77 4.56 0.60
N ILE A 26 -3.92 4.67 -0.44
CA ILE A 26 -2.50 4.39 -0.32
C ILE A 26 -1.81 5.43 0.57
N ASP A 27 -2.07 6.71 0.30
CA ASP A 27 -1.44 7.85 0.98
C ASP A 27 -2.18 8.21 2.27
N GLY A 28 -1.71 7.64 3.38
CA GLY A 28 -2.16 7.99 4.73
C GLY A 28 -2.93 6.88 5.44
N ASP A 29 -3.72 6.09 4.71
CA ASP A 29 -4.47 4.98 5.28
C ASP A 29 -3.64 3.67 5.23
N LEU A 30 -3.18 3.22 4.06
CA LEU A 30 -2.41 1.96 3.96
C LEU A 30 -0.95 2.11 4.40
N VAL A 31 -0.29 3.18 3.95
CA VAL A 31 1.09 3.49 4.33
C VAL A 31 1.27 4.98 4.55
N PHE A 32 2.26 5.34 5.37
CA PHE A 32 2.65 6.74 5.58
C PHE A 32 4.14 6.84 5.92
N VAL A 33 4.74 8.00 5.69
CA VAL A 33 6.10 8.31 6.14
C VAL A 33 6.01 9.10 7.45
N ASP A 34 6.67 8.63 8.49
CA ASP A 34 6.71 9.34 9.78
C ASP A 34 7.77 10.46 9.81
N HIS A 35 7.85 11.18 10.93
CA HIS A 35 8.82 12.27 11.12
C HIS A 35 10.28 11.79 11.23
N HIS A 36 10.54 10.49 11.30
CA HIS A 36 11.88 9.90 11.24
C HIS A 36 12.22 9.41 9.83
N GLU A 37 11.45 9.79 8.81
CA GLU A 37 11.63 9.37 7.42
C GLU A 37 11.50 7.85 7.22
N ILE A 38 10.72 7.19 8.08
CA ILE A 38 10.42 5.75 8.00
C ILE A 38 9.07 5.54 7.31
N LEU A 39 9.04 4.71 6.26
CA LEU A 39 7.80 4.22 5.68
C LEU A 39 7.18 3.17 6.60
N ARG A 40 5.91 3.36 6.99
CA ARG A 40 5.18 2.49 7.93
C ARG A 40 3.86 2.03 7.35
N ILE A 41 3.39 0.88 7.85
CA ILE A 41 2.04 0.39 7.64
C ILE A 41 1.07 1.24 8.47
N GLY A 42 0.05 1.84 7.84
CA GLY A 42 -0.89 2.74 8.50
C GLY A 42 -1.67 2.08 9.65
N ALA A 43 -2.17 0.86 9.43
CA ALA A 43 -2.97 0.15 10.44
C ALA A 43 -2.19 -0.27 11.69
N SER A 44 -0.92 -0.68 11.56
CA SER A 44 -0.12 -1.25 12.66
C SER A 44 1.01 -0.34 13.14
N GLY A 45 1.37 0.69 12.38
CA GLY A 45 2.55 1.53 12.63
C GLY A 45 3.89 0.81 12.45
N GLN A 46 3.91 -0.45 12.02
CA GLN A 46 5.14 -1.21 11.84
C GLN A 46 5.97 -0.65 10.68
N PRO A 47 7.30 -0.63 10.80
CA PRO A 47 8.17 -0.17 9.72
C PRO A 47 8.10 -1.14 8.53
N LEU A 48 7.98 -0.57 7.34
CA LEU A 48 8.04 -1.27 6.06
C LEU A 48 9.38 -1.00 5.35
N ALA A 49 9.91 0.21 5.48
CA ALA A 49 11.27 0.57 5.06
C ALA A 49 11.80 1.70 5.96
N THR A 50 13.06 1.59 6.38
CA THR A 50 13.75 2.56 7.26
C THR A 50 14.84 3.34 6.55
N SER A 51 15.02 3.13 5.24
CA SER A 51 15.95 3.87 4.40
C SER A 51 15.47 3.93 2.96
N ILE A 52 16.03 4.86 2.18
CA ILE A 52 15.71 5.00 0.75
C ILE A 52 16.12 3.75 -0.03
N GLU A 53 17.21 3.08 0.34
CA GLU A 53 17.66 1.83 -0.30
C GLU A 53 16.63 0.72 -0.09
N GLN A 54 16.09 0.58 1.13
CA GLN A 54 15.04 -0.40 1.42
C GLN A 54 13.75 -0.08 0.66
N LEU A 55 13.39 1.21 0.55
CA LEU A 55 12.23 1.64 -0.23
C LEU A 55 12.41 1.34 -1.73
N ASN A 56 13.60 1.59 -2.28
CA ASN A 56 13.90 1.27 -3.68
C ASN A 56 13.78 -0.22 -3.96
N ILE A 57 14.28 -1.07 -3.05
CA ILE A 57 14.13 -2.54 -3.15
C ILE A 57 12.65 -2.94 -3.10
N LEU A 58 11.87 -2.36 -2.18
CA LEU A 58 10.42 -2.61 -2.09
C LEU A 58 9.71 -2.26 -3.40
N ILE A 59 10.01 -1.10 -4.00
CA ILE A 59 9.45 -0.66 -5.27
C ILE A 59 9.83 -1.63 -6.40
N GLU A 60 11.08 -2.11 -6.44
CA GLU A 60 11.53 -3.12 -7.41
C GLU A 60 10.71 -4.40 -7.30
N GLU A 61 10.52 -4.92 -6.08
CA GLU A 61 9.74 -6.14 -5.84
C GLU A 61 8.24 -5.97 -6.16
N LEU A 62 7.65 -4.81 -5.86
CA LEU A 62 6.27 -4.48 -6.24
C LEU A 62 6.11 -4.45 -7.77
N ASN A 63 7.08 -3.90 -8.50
CA ASN A 63 7.08 -3.92 -9.97
C ASN A 63 7.18 -5.35 -10.52
N LYS A 64 7.98 -6.23 -9.93
CA LYS A 64 8.03 -7.66 -10.30
C LYS A 64 6.69 -8.37 -10.00
N MET A 65 6.03 -8.04 -8.89
CA MET A 65 4.71 -8.56 -8.56
C MET A 65 3.64 -8.11 -9.57
N LYS A 66 3.67 -6.85 -9.99
CA LYS A 66 2.78 -6.32 -11.04
C LYS A 66 2.84 -7.16 -12.32
N VAL A 67 4.04 -7.55 -12.76
CA VAL A 67 4.20 -8.43 -13.93
C VAL A 67 3.49 -9.78 -13.73
N ARG A 68 3.60 -10.38 -12.53
CA ARG A 68 2.94 -11.66 -12.20
C ARG A 68 1.41 -11.55 -12.12
N MET A 69 0.88 -10.39 -11.72
CA MET A 69 -0.56 -10.14 -11.76
C MET A 69 -1.07 -10.14 -13.19
N LEU A 70 -0.36 -9.46 -14.11
CA LEU A 70 -0.73 -9.38 -15.52
C LEU A 70 -0.57 -10.72 -16.25
N SER A 71 0.41 -11.55 -15.86
CA SER A 71 0.64 -12.86 -16.49
C SER A 71 -0.40 -13.93 -16.12
N ARG A 72 -1.31 -13.64 -15.17
CA ARG A 72 -2.40 -14.56 -14.78
C ARG A 72 -3.69 -14.35 -15.58
N ASP A 73 -3.77 -13.29 -16.38
CA ASP A 73 -4.91 -12.97 -17.24
C ASP A 73 -4.73 -13.46 -18.70
N HIS A 74 -3.85 -14.45 -18.92
CA HIS A 74 -3.61 -15.12 -20.19
C HIS A 74 -3.75 -16.64 -20.08
#